data_AF-A0A1S3W0M3-F1
#
_entry.id   AF-A0A1S3W0M3-F1
#
_cell.length_a   1.000
_cell.length_b   1.000
_cell.length_c   1.000
_cell.angle_alpha   90.00
_cell.angle_beta   90.00
_cell.angle_gamma   90.00
#
_symmetry.space_group_name_H-M   'P 1'
#
loop_
_entity.id
_entity.type
_entity.pdbx_description
1 polymer ?
#
loop_
_entity_poly.entity_id
_entity_poly.type
_entity_poly.pdbx_seq_one_letter_code
_entity_poly.pdbx_strand_id
1 'polypeptide(L)'
;MSTFTYTVKNLIVVSSQQSFIRNSLISNIDFTSVHIYPDLWFHEQVFEDYMKFVSKWMLSHIEDGDKVLNKPVVFSEFGLSDINFTMSERKTMYKTILDISYKSAKKNRSGGGCMVWQFLVGGMQEFSDDFGIIPWEKTSIPSLFIEQSCRLAKVKEWPHKDKSFKQFRKKCGNKIP
;
A
#
# COMPACT_ATOMS: atom_id res chain seq x y z
N MET A 1 -8.42 17.93 -30.24
CA MET A 1 -7.72 17.69 -28.95
C MET A 1 -7.34 16.22 -28.93
N SER A 2 -6.05 15.93 -29.06
CA SER A 2 -5.49 14.59 -29.02
C SER A 2 -5.49 14.09 -27.58
N THR A 3 -6.36 13.12 -27.29
CA THR A 3 -6.39 12.40 -26.01
C THR A 3 -5.21 11.45 -25.97
N PHE A 4 -4.22 11.72 -25.11
CA PHE A 4 -3.18 10.75 -24.80
C PHE A 4 -3.75 9.71 -23.83
N THR A 5 -4.26 8.60 -24.36
CA THR A 5 -4.54 7.39 -23.59
C THR A 5 -3.21 6.69 -23.30
N TYR A 6 -2.67 6.86 -22.09
CA TYR A 6 -1.65 5.95 -21.59
C TYR A 6 -2.36 4.66 -21.15
N THR A 7 -2.43 3.68 -22.04
CA THR A 7 -2.80 2.32 -21.65
C THR A 7 -1.64 1.76 -20.82
N VAL A 8 -1.82 1.63 -19.51
CA VAL A 8 -0.94 0.80 -18.68
C VAL A 8 -1.22 -0.65 -19.05
N LYS A 9 -0.60 -1.12 -20.14
CA LYS A 9 -0.96 -2.38 -20.79
C LYS A 9 -0.32 -3.62 -20.15
N ASN A 10 0.38 -3.48 -19.02
CA ASN A 10 1.04 -4.61 -18.34
C ASN A 10 0.96 -4.46 -16.81
N LEU A 11 -0.24 -4.50 -16.23
CA LEU A 11 -0.36 -4.88 -14.82
C LEU A 11 -0.52 -6.41 -14.79
N ILE A 12 0.58 -7.13 -14.60
CA ILE A 12 0.52 -8.58 -14.45
C ILE A 12 0.01 -8.85 -13.03
N VAL A 13 -1.27 -9.22 -12.93
CA VAL A 13 -1.84 -9.78 -11.69
C VAL A 13 -1.25 -11.18 -11.55
N VAL A 14 -0.33 -11.36 -10.61
CA VAL A 14 0.34 -12.64 -10.41
C VAL A 14 -0.29 -13.38 -9.22
N SER A 15 -0.85 -14.56 -9.49
CA SER A 15 -1.51 -15.42 -8.51
C SER A 15 -0.59 -16.39 -7.75
N SER A 16 0.69 -16.51 -8.14
CA SER A 16 1.66 -17.40 -7.45
C SER A 16 3.08 -16.82 -7.41
N GLN A 17 3.80 -17.06 -6.33
CA GLN A 17 5.17 -16.53 -6.13
C GLN A 17 6.16 -16.93 -7.24
N GLN A 18 6.01 -18.14 -7.81
CA GLN A 18 6.87 -18.60 -8.91
C GLN A 18 6.58 -17.85 -10.23
N SER A 19 5.31 -17.53 -10.48
CA SER A 19 4.91 -16.68 -11.61
C SER A 19 5.38 -15.23 -11.39
N PHE A 20 5.45 -14.76 -10.14
CA PHE A 20 5.84 -13.40 -9.80
C PHE A 20 7.27 -13.10 -10.24
N ILE A 21 8.22 -13.94 -9.85
CA ILE A 21 9.64 -13.75 -10.20
C ILE A 21 9.83 -13.80 -11.72
N ARG A 22 9.30 -14.84 -12.38
CA ARG A 22 9.46 -15.03 -13.83
C ARG A 22 8.97 -13.82 -14.62
N ASN A 23 7.77 -13.34 -14.30
CA ASN A 23 7.16 -12.23 -15.02
C ASN A 23 7.88 -10.91 -14.72
N SER A 24 8.38 -10.76 -13.49
CA SER A 24 9.04 -9.53 -13.04
C SER A 24 10.50 -9.43 -13.47
N LEU A 25 11.15 -10.53 -13.89
CA LEU A 25 12.54 -10.52 -14.37
C LEU A 25 12.74 -9.87 -15.75
N ILE A 26 11.66 -9.58 -16.48
CA ILE A 26 11.73 -8.92 -17.79
C ILE A 26 12.45 -7.57 -17.67
N SER A 27 13.45 -7.31 -18.51
CA SER A 27 14.35 -6.15 -18.41
C SER A 27 13.62 -4.80 -18.51
N ASN A 28 12.50 -4.75 -19.22
CA ASN A 28 11.73 -3.52 -19.49
C ASN A 28 10.62 -3.28 -18.45
N ILE A 29 10.65 -4.01 -17.33
CA ILE A 29 9.77 -3.80 -16.18
C ILE A 29 10.60 -3.17 -15.07
N ASP A 30 10.32 -1.92 -14.71
CA ASP A 30 11.16 -1.14 -13.78
C ASP A 30 10.83 -1.41 -12.29
N PHE A 31 9.61 -1.86 -12.01
CA PHE A 31 9.14 -2.19 -10.67
C PHE A 31 8.06 -3.27 -10.74
N THR A 32 7.72 -3.84 -9.59
CA THR A 32 6.70 -4.86 -9.48
C THR A 32 5.54 -4.39 -8.61
N SER A 33 4.37 -4.97 -8.84
CA SER A 33 3.15 -4.65 -8.11
C SER A 33 2.55 -5.90 -7.48
N VAL A 34 2.05 -5.78 -6.25
CA VAL A 34 1.43 -6.87 -5.49
C VAL A 34 0.17 -6.33 -4.79
N HIS A 35 -0.91 -7.10 -4.80
CA HIS A 35 -2.18 -6.73 -4.14
C HIS A 35 -2.29 -7.46 -2.79
N ILE A 36 -3.21 -7.05 -1.90
CA ILE A 36 -3.43 -7.68 -0.58
C ILE A 36 -4.93 -7.70 -0.24
N TYR A 37 -5.58 -8.85 -0.38
CA TYR A 37 -7.00 -9.07 -0.04
C TYR A 37 -7.20 -10.43 0.63
N PRO A 38 -6.73 -10.61 1.87
CA PRO A 38 -6.72 -11.92 2.52
C PRO A 38 -8.14 -12.48 2.72
N ASP A 39 -9.14 -11.62 2.88
CA ASP A 39 -10.57 -11.95 2.99
C ASP A 39 -11.19 -12.43 1.68
N LEU A 40 -10.64 -12.01 0.52
CA LEU A 40 -11.07 -12.50 -0.79
C LEU A 40 -10.31 -13.76 -1.23
N TRP A 41 -9.09 -13.95 -0.74
CA TRP A 41 -8.23 -15.08 -1.14
C TRP A 41 -8.48 -16.36 -0.36
N PHE A 42 -8.91 -16.22 0.90
CA PHE A 42 -9.17 -17.34 1.78
C PHE A 42 -10.57 -17.23 2.36
N HIS A 43 -11.26 -18.36 2.40
CA HIS A 43 -12.55 -18.47 3.09
C HIS A 43 -12.33 -19.09 4.48
N GLU A 44 -13.20 -18.76 5.43
CA GLU A 44 -13.31 -19.43 6.74
C GLU A 44 -12.05 -19.36 7.64
N GLN A 45 -11.27 -18.27 7.56
CA GLN A 45 -10.15 -18.04 8.48
C GLN A 45 -10.49 -16.98 9.54
N VAL A 46 -9.82 -17.08 10.69
CA VAL A 46 -9.88 -16.03 11.73
C VAL A 46 -8.93 -14.88 11.40
N PHE A 47 -9.21 -13.70 11.95
CA PHE A 47 -8.46 -12.47 11.65
C PHE A 47 -6.95 -12.61 11.88
N GLU A 48 -6.55 -13.34 12.92
CA GLU A 48 -5.14 -13.58 13.25
C GLU A 48 -4.39 -14.32 12.12
N ASP A 49 -5.07 -15.22 11.41
CA ASP A 49 -4.46 -15.99 10.32
C ASP A 49 -4.29 -15.12 9.08
N TYR A 50 -5.23 -14.21 8.79
CA TYR A 50 -5.03 -13.17 7.77
C TYR A 50 -3.83 -12.30 8.11
N MET A 51 -3.68 -11.85 9.35
CA MET A 51 -2.56 -11.00 9.77
C MET A 51 -1.20 -11.69 9.64
N LYS A 52 -1.11 -12.98 9.99
CA LYS A 52 0.09 -13.80 9.78
C LYS A 52 0.39 -13.92 8.29
N PHE A 53 -0.62 -14.17 7.46
CA PHE A 53 -0.45 -14.29 6.02
C PHE A 53 0.03 -12.98 5.40
N VAL A 54 -0.66 -11.85 5.65
CA VAL A 54 -0.31 -10.52 5.15
C VAL A 54 1.15 -10.18 5.46
N SER A 55 1.58 -10.41 6.71
CA SER A 55 2.96 -10.13 7.12
C SER A 55 3.98 -10.97 6.35
N LYS A 56 3.73 -12.28 6.22
CA LYS A 56 4.61 -13.19 5.45
C LYS A 56 4.62 -12.84 3.97
N TRP A 57 3.46 -12.57 3.39
CA TRP A 57 3.26 -12.19 2.01
C TRP A 57 4.08 -10.95 1.64
N MET A 58 3.97 -9.88 2.42
CA MET A 58 4.73 -8.65 2.19
C MET A 58 6.23 -8.86 2.33
N LEU A 59 6.67 -9.50 3.42
CA LEU A 59 8.09 -9.70 3.67
C LEU A 59 8.74 -10.57 2.60
N SER A 60 8.03 -11.59 2.12
CA SER A 60 8.51 -12.47 1.06
C SER A 60 8.67 -11.73 -0.27
N HIS A 61 7.70 -10.92 -0.69
CA HIS A 61 7.83 -10.16 -1.94
C HIS A 61 8.92 -9.09 -1.84
N ILE A 62 9.08 -8.43 -0.68
CA ILE A 62 10.20 -7.51 -0.45
C ILE A 62 11.54 -8.24 -0.56
N GLU A 63 11.64 -9.46 -0.01
CA GLU A 63 12.83 -10.30 -0.11
C GLU A 63 13.15 -10.68 -1.56
N ASP A 64 12.13 -11.06 -2.36
CA ASP A 64 12.28 -11.34 -3.78
C ASP A 64 12.74 -10.09 -4.55
N GLY A 65 12.18 -8.92 -4.21
CA GLY A 65 12.62 -7.62 -4.70
C GLY A 65 14.10 -7.34 -4.41
N ASP A 66 14.54 -7.62 -3.18
CA ASP A 66 15.91 -7.36 -2.72
C ASP A 66 16.93 -8.32 -3.30
N LYS A 67 16.61 -9.62 -3.32
CA LYS A 67 17.60 -10.68 -3.56
C LYS A 67 17.57 -11.25 -4.96
N VAL A 68 16.44 -11.17 -5.66
CA VAL A 68 16.25 -11.84 -6.95
C VAL A 68 16.03 -10.83 -8.06
N LEU A 69 15.11 -9.88 -7.86
CA LEU A 69 14.67 -8.98 -8.91
C LEU A 69 15.53 -7.72 -9.01
N ASN A 70 16.09 -7.26 -7.88
CA ASN A 70 16.72 -5.95 -7.73
C ASN A 70 15.80 -4.81 -8.23
N LYS A 71 14.51 -4.88 -7.85
CA LYS A 71 13.45 -3.97 -8.30
C LYS A 71 12.55 -3.57 -7.14
N PRO A 72 12.02 -2.33 -7.13
CA PRO A 72 11.01 -1.95 -6.15
C PRO A 72 9.76 -2.82 -6.25
N VAL A 73 9.14 -3.05 -5.10
CA VAL A 73 7.86 -3.76 -4.94
C VAL A 73 6.84 -2.79 -4.36
N VAL A 74 5.81 -2.47 -5.14
CA VAL A 74 4.71 -1.60 -4.74
C VAL A 74 3.52 -2.45 -4.36
N PHE A 75 3.00 -2.27 -3.15
CA PHE A 75 1.75 -2.89 -2.74
C PHE A 75 0.60 -2.04 -3.27
N SER A 76 0.26 -2.24 -4.54
CA SER A 76 -0.56 -1.32 -5.33
C SER A 76 -2.04 -1.34 -4.96
N GLU A 77 -2.48 -2.37 -4.25
CA GLU A 77 -3.81 -2.43 -3.68
C GLU A 77 -3.75 -3.18 -2.35
N PHE A 78 -4.50 -2.70 -1.37
CA PHE A 78 -4.85 -3.49 -0.20
C PHE A 78 -6.19 -3.04 0.36
N GLY A 79 -6.96 -3.98 0.88
CA GLY A 79 -8.27 -3.73 1.47
C GLY A 79 -8.69 -4.88 2.39
N LEU A 80 -9.58 -4.59 3.33
CA LEU A 80 -10.30 -5.58 4.13
C LEU A 80 -11.77 -5.15 4.18
N SER A 81 -12.72 -6.00 3.81
CA SER A 81 -14.17 -5.68 3.74
C SER A 81 -14.74 -5.15 5.07
N ASP A 82 -15.70 -4.22 5.04
CA ASP A 82 -16.35 -3.66 6.26
C ASP A 82 -17.64 -4.37 6.60
N ILE A 83 -18.13 -5.18 5.67
CA ILE A 83 -19.27 -6.06 5.91
C ILE A 83 -18.86 -7.18 6.88
N ASN A 84 -17.68 -7.76 6.68
CA ASN A 84 -17.23 -8.94 7.42
C ASN A 84 -16.27 -8.64 8.58
N PHE A 85 -15.69 -7.45 8.63
CA PHE A 85 -14.68 -7.09 9.63
C PHE A 85 -14.98 -5.77 10.32
N THR A 86 -14.54 -5.67 11.56
CA THR A 86 -14.66 -4.45 12.33
C THR A 86 -13.69 -3.37 11.84
N MET A 87 -14.06 -2.11 12.10
CA MET A 87 -13.17 -0.96 11.88
C MET A 87 -11.81 -1.11 12.59
N SER A 88 -11.77 -1.79 13.75
CA SER A 88 -10.54 -2.03 14.51
C SER A 88 -9.60 -3.01 13.80
N GLU A 89 -10.15 -4.10 13.26
CA GLU A 89 -9.41 -5.10 12.49
C GLU A 89 -8.86 -4.50 11.20
N ARG A 90 -9.70 -3.77 10.46
CA ARG A 90 -9.28 -3.05 9.24
C ARG A 90 -8.14 -2.07 9.54
N LYS A 91 -8.28 -1.28 10.61
CA LYS A 91 -7.21 -0.36 11.07
C LYS A 91 -5.93 -1.10 11.43
N THR A 92 -6.03 -2.24 12.12
CA THR A 92 -4.88 -3.06 12.54
C THR A 92 -4.13 -3.62 11.34
N MET A 93 -4.85 -4.12 10.34
CA MET A 93 -4.26 -4.62 9.10
C MET A 93 -3.57 -3.48 8.34
N TYR A 94 -4.26 -2.34 8.14
CA TYR A 94 -3.71 -1.20 7.41
C TYR A 94 -2.46 -0.65 8.10
N LYS A 95 -2.48 -0.50 9.43
CA LYS A 95 -1.30 -0.09 10.19
C LYS A 95 -0.13 -1.05 9.99
N THR A 96 -0.37 -2.36 10.01
CA THR A 96 0.67 -3.37 9.79
C THR A 96 1.30 -3.25 8.40
N ILE A 97 0.49 -3.11 7.35
CA ILE A 97 0.95 -2.93 5.98
C ILE A 97 1.84 -1.67 5.87
N LEU A 98 1.34 -0.53 6.37
CA LEU A 98 2.06 0.74 6.34
C LEU A 98 3.37 0.68 7.15
N ASP A 99 3.37 0.01 8.31
CA ASP A 99 4.55 -0.17 9.15
C ASP A 99 5.63 -1.05 8.49
N ILE A 100 5.23 -2.14 7.81
CA ILE A 100 6.16 -2.99 7.06
C ILE A 100 6.81 -2.18 5.92
N SER A 101 5.99 -1.45 5.15
CA SER A 101 6.48 -0.58 4.08
C SER A 101 7.44 0.50 4.59
N TYR A 102 7.10 1.17 5.70
CA TYR A 102 7.98 2.16 6.32
C TYR A 102 9.31 1.55 6.79
N LYS A 103 9.28 0.37 7.43
CA LYS A 103 10.49 -0.33 7.87
C LYS A 103 11.37 -0.72 6.68
N SER A 104 10.77 -1.13 5.56
CA SER A 104 11.48 -1.39 4.31
C SER A 104 12.19 -0.12 3.81
N ALA A 105 11.44 0.98 3.68
CA ALA A 105 11.99 2.26 3.24
C ALA A 105 13.14 2.75 4.13
N LYS A 106 12.99 2.68 5.46
CA LYS A 106 14.02 3.09 6.43
C LYS A 106 15.32 2.28 6.30
N LYS A 107 15.22 1.02 5.85
CA LYS A 107 16.36 0.12 5.63
C LYS A 107 16.86 0.12 4.19
N ASN A 108 16.36 1.02 3.34
CA ASN A 108 16.65 1.07 1.91
C ASN A 108 16.43 -0.28 1.20
N ARG A 109 15.36 -0.99 1.59
CA ARG A 109 14.91 -2.26 0.99
C ARG A 109 13.85 -2.02 -0.08
N SER A 110 13.53 -3.06 -0.85
CA SER A 110 12.73 -3.00 -2.08
C SER A 110 11.24 -2.69 -1.89
N GLY A 111 10.69 -2.73 -0.68
CA GLY A 111 9.31 -2.27 -0.42
C GLY A 111 9.15 -0.78 -0.73
N GLY A 112 8.62 -0.48 -1.91
CA GLY A 112 8.61 0.85 -2.53
C GLY A 112 7.41 1.73 -2.15
N GLY A 113 6.38 1.18 -1.52
CA GLY A 113 5.21 1.91 -1.07
C GLY A 113 3.95 1.05 -1.03
N CYS A 114 2.83 1.65 -0.60
CA CYS A 114 1.52 1.00 -0.55
C CYS A 114 0.43 1.98 -0.98
N MET A 115 -0.61 1.47 -1.64
CA MET A 115 -1.80 2.23 -2.03
C MET A 115 -3.05 1.46 -1.56
N VAL A 116 -3.91 2.14 -0.80
CA VAL A 116 -5.14 1.53 -0.28
C VAL A 116 -6.21 1.49 -1.36
N TRP A 117 -6.97 0.41 -1.41
CA TRP A 117 -8.21 0.32 -2.16
C TRP A 117 -9.39 0.52 -1.19
N GLN A 118 -10.25 1.51 -1.35
CA GLN A 118 -10.11 2.67 -2.26
C GLN A 118 -10.58 3.95 -1.59
N PHE A 119 -10.05 5.09 -2.03
CA PHE A 119 -10.57 6.38 -1.58
C PHE A 119 -11.79 6.79 -2.42
N LEU A 120 -12.88 7.11 -1.73
CA LEU A 120 -14.12 7.61 -2.33
C LEU A 120 -14.33 9.08 -2.01
N VAL A 121 -15.06 9.77 -2.89
CA VAL A 121 -15.57 11.14 -2.68
C VAL A 121 -16.88 11.14 -1.87
N GLY A 122 -17.14 12.21 -1.12
CA GLY A 122 -18.26 12.26 -0.20
C GLY A 122 -19.54 12.34 -1.01
N GLY A 123 -20.52 11.50 -0.68
CA GLY A 123 -21.71 11.34 -1.52
C GLY A 123 -21.54 10.32 -2.64
N MET A 124 -20.50 9.49 -2.61
CA MET A 124 -20.30 8.35 -3.53
C MET A 124 -20.30 7.00 -2.78
N GLN A 125 -20.94 6.93 -1.61
CA GLN A 125 -20.98 5.72 -0.79
C GLN A 125 -21.60 4.52 -1.54
N GLU A 126 -22.52 4.78 -2.47
CA GLU A 126 -23.16 3.77 -3.32
C GLU A 126 -22.20 3.09 -4.32
N PHE A 127 -21.02 3.66 -4.55
CA PHE A 127 -19.96 3.06 -5.37
C PHE A 127 -18.94 2.27 -4.53
N SER A 128 -19.14 2.20 -3.21
CA SER A 128 -18.29 1.38 -2.34
C SER A 128 -18.52 -0.09 -2.62
N ASP A 129 -17.42 -0.81 -2.80
CA ASP A 129 -17.35 -2.26 -3.03
C ASP A 129 -16.88 -2.99 -1.77
N ASP A 130 -17.39 -2.57 -0.61
CA ASP A 130 -16.98 -2.98 0.75
C ASP A 130 -15.63 -2.45 1.23
N PHE A 131 -14.81 -1.82 0.38
CA PHE A 131 -13.47 -1.35 0.74
C PHE A 131 -13.33 0.17 0.81
N GLY A 132 -14.40 0.90 0.48
CA GLY A 132 -14.41 2.35 0.37
C GLY A 132 -13.98 3.06 1.66
N ILE A 133 -13.12 4.06 1.52
CA ILE A 133 -12.69 4.95 2.60
C ILE A 133 -12.94 6.37 2.16
N ILE A 134 -13.66 7.13 2.98
CA ILE A 134 -13.95 8.54 2.74
C ILE A 134 -13.01 9.38 3.62
N PRO A 135 -11.96 10.03 3.07
CA PRO A 135 -10.91 10.62 3.88
C PRO A 135 -11.31 11.79 4.79
N TRP A 136 -12.38 12.53 4.45
CA TRP A 136 -12.89 13.66 5.26
C TRP A 136 -13.92 13.26 6.31
N GLU A 137 -14.36 12.01 6.34
CA GLU A 137 -15.22 11.52 7.43
C GLU A 137 -14.40 11.34 8.71
N LYS A 138 -15.03 11.57 9.88
CA LYS A 138 -14.39 11.46 11.20
C LYS A 138 -14.20 9.99 11.61
N THR A 139 -13.45 9.22 10.84
CA THR A 139 -13.01 7.86 11.17
C THR A 139 -11.54 7.85 11.57
N SER A 140 -11.08 6.75 12.17
CA SER A 140 -9.69 6.65 12.66
C SER A 140 -8.69 6.07 11.66
N ILE A 141 -9.14 5.73 10.44
CA ILE A 141 -8.30 5.18 9.37
C ILE A 141 -7.53 6.29 8.61
N PRO A 142 -8.15 7.41 8.17
CA PRO A 142 -7.45 8.44 7.41
C PRO A 142 -6.19 9.00 8.08
N SER A 143 -6.18 9.06 9.42
CA SER A 143 -4.99 9.51 10.17
C SER A 143 -3.78 8.60 9.98
N LEU A 144 -3.96 7.30 9.72
CA LEU A 144 -2.86 6.37 9.46
C LEU A 144 -2.11 6.74 8.17
N PHE A 145 -2.82 7.15 7.13
CA PHE A 145 -2.22 7.53 5.85
C PHE A 145 -1.47 8.86 5.95
N ILE A 146 -2.00 9.81 6.73
CA ILE A 146 -1.31 11.06 7.05
C ILE A 146 -0.01 10.75 7.80
N GLU A 147 -0.08 9.95 8.88
CA GLU A 147 1.09 9.55 9.66
C GLU A 147 2.14 8.86 8.79
N GLN A 148 1.73 7.88 7.98
CA GLN A 148 2.64 7.15 7.08
C GLN A 148 3.33 8.09 6.09
N SER A 149 2.58 8.98 5.45
CA SER A 149 3.12 9.94 4.49
C SER A 149 4.18 10.82 5.15
N CYS A 150 3.90 11.29 6.37
CA CYS A 150 4.82 12.11 7.15
C CYS A 150 6.07 11.34 7.59
N ARG A 151 5.92 10.06 7.95
CA ARG A 151 7.05 9.17 8.29
C ARG A 151 7.94 8.93 7.08
N LEU A 152 7.38 8.60 5.92
CA LEU A 152 8.13 8.36 4.69
C LEU A 152 8.86 9.61 4.18
N ALA A 153 8.23 10.78 4.28
CA ALA A 153 8.87 12.05 3.91
C ALA A 153 10.13 12.37 4.72
N LYS A 154 10.24 11.84 5.96
CA LYS A 154 11.44 11.97 6.80
C LYS A 154 12.54 10.98 6.43
N VAL A 155 12.20 9.84 5.83
CA VAL A 155 13.18 8.78 5.49
C VAL A 155 14.11 9.19 4.34
N LYS A 156 13.60 9.94 3.35
CA LYS A 156 14.32 10.17 2.09
C LYS A 156 15.06 11.51 1.97
N GLU A 157 15.15 12.32 3.03
CA GLU A 157 15.70 13.70 2.95
C GLU A 157 15.29 14.43 1.65
N TRP A 158 14.02 14.27 1.23
CA TRP A 158 13.53 14.73 -0.06
C TRP A 158 13.93 16.20 -0.26
N PRO A 159 14.56 16.57 -1.40
CA PRO A 159 15.31 17.80 -1.51
C PRO A 159 14.45 18.98 -1.04
N HIS A 160 14.92 19.59 0.04
CA HIS A 160 14.27 20.60 0.88
C HIS A 160 13.85 21.91 0.17
N LYS A 161 13.94 21.93 -1.16
CA LYS A 161 13.80 23.12 -2.00
C LYS A 161 12.39 23.30 -2.58
N ASP A 162 11.54 22.27 -2.56
CA ASP A 162 10.15 22.42 -3.02
C ASP A 162 9.26 23.09 -1.95
N LYS A 163 8.56 24.17 -2.35
CA LYS A 163 7.59 24.88 -1.51
C LYS A 163 6.43 23.96 -1.09
N SER A 164 6.04 23.01 -1.95
CA SER A 164 5.00 22.02 -1.65
C SER A 164 5.37 21.16 -0.44
N PHE A 165 6.65 20.75 -0.37
CA PHE A 165 7.18 19.93 0.72
C PHE A 165 7.22 20.70 2.06
N LYS A 166 7.52 22.00 2.03
CA LYS A 166 7.46 22.85 3.24
C LYS A 166 6.04 22.94 3.79
N GLN A 167 5.03 23.06 2.93
CA GLN A 167 3.62 23.07 3.35
C GLN A 167 3.18 21.70 3.88
N PHE A 168 3.62 20.62 3.24
CA PHE A 168 3.40 19.25 3.71
C PHE A 168 4.00 19.01 5.10
N ARG A 169 5.24 19.44 5.36
CA ARG A 169 5.87 19.32 6.69
C ARG A 169 5.11 20.06 7.79
N LYS A 170 4.54 21.24 7.50
CA LYS A 170 3.68 21.95 8.48
C LYS A 170 2.47 21.11 8.88
N LYS A 171 1.86 20.40 7.92
CA LYS A 171 0.72 19.49 8.18
C LYS A 171 1.12 18.25 8.98
N CYS A 172 2.35 17.78 8.82
CA CYS A 172 2.88 16.64 9.58
C CYS A 172 3.12 16.92 11.07
N GLY A 173 3.16 18.19 11.48
CA GLY A 173 3.47 18.60 12.85
C GLY A 173 4.90 18.21 13.31
N ASN A 174 5.35 18.81 14.42
CA ASN A 174 6.59 18.42 15.09
C ASN A 174 6.40 17.26 16.09
N LYS A 175 5.22 16.63 16.11
CA LYS A 175 4.89 15.57 17.06
C LYS A 175 4.49 14.31 16.30
N ILE A 176 5.37 13.33 16.29
CA ILE A 176 5.11 11.88 16.50
C ILE A 176 6.51 11.28 16.76
N PRO A 177 6.66 10.39 17.77
CA PRO A 177 7.93 10.09 18.46
C PRO A 177 9.05 9.56 17.57
#